data_AF-A0A381WRQ8-F1
#
_entry.id   AF-A0A381WRQ8-F1
#
_cell.length_a   1.000
_cell.length_b   1.000
_cell.length_c   1.000
_cell.angle_alpha   90.00
_cell.angle_beta   90.00
_cell.angle_gamma   90.00
#
_symmetry.space_group_name_H-M   'P 1'
#
loop_
_entity.id
_entity.type
_entity.pdbx_description
1 polymer ?
#
loop_
_entity_poly.entity_id
_entity_poly.type
_entity_poly.pdbx_seq_one_letter_code
_entity_poly.pdbx_strand_id
1 'polypeptide(L)'
;VHNQVDEYDVYIGRAVPEHGIDDSKWGNPFVMVNESDTERERVINAYREWVVAQPELMGSLEELRSQRLGCWCAPKPCHGDVLVELLDCQDNPDDAPAGPDLRVT
;
A
#
# COMPACT_ATOMS: atom_id res chain seq x y z
N VAL A 1 2.39 -8.42 3.82
CA VAL A 1 1.04 -8.41 3.22
C VAL A 1 0.77 -9.77 2.58
N HIS A 2 -0.38 -10.41 2.81
CA HIS A 2 -0.55 -11.83 2.49
C HIS A 2 -1.56 -12.15 1.38
N ASN A 3 -1.21 -13.26 0.72
CA ASN A 3 -1.69 -13.89 -0.52
C ASN A 3 -2.89 -14.80 -0.22
N GLN A 4 -3.85 -14.85 -1.15
CA GLN A 4 -5.09 -15.67 -1.31
C GLN A 4 -5.32 -16.97 -0.53
N VAL A 5 -4.30 -17.54 0.09
CA VAL A 5 -4.30 -18.78 0.87
C VAL A 5 -4.40 -18.54 2.37
N ASP A 6 -4.04 -17.35 2.86
CA ASP A 6 -4.07 -17.01 4.28
C ASP A 6 -5.28 -16.15 4.62
N GLU A 7 -5.81 -16.36 5.82
CA GLU A 7 -6.86 -15.51 6.37
C GLU A 7 -6.36 -14.07 6.50
N TYR A 8 -7.20 -13.12 6.10
CA TYR A 8 -6.97 -11.68 6.24
C TYR A 8 -8.17 -11.04 6.95
N ASP A 9 -7.92 -9.91 7.60
CA ASP A 9 -8.96 -9.17 8.31
C ASP A 9 -9.52 -8.03 7.43
N VAL A 10 -8.67 -7.44 6.58
CA VAL A 10 -9.05 -6.36 5.66
C VAL A 10 -8.53 -6.64 4.26
N TYR A 11 -9.44 -6.65 3.28
CA TYR A 11 -9.08 -6.68 1.87
C TYR A 11 -8.70 -5.27 1.39
N ILE A 12 -7.51 -5.13 0.78
CA ILE A 12 -6.96 -3.81 0.38
C ILE A 12 -6.77 -3.65 -1.12
N GLY A 13 -7.18 -4.60 -1.96
CA GLY A 13 -6.94 -4.52 -3.41
C GLY A 13 -8.14 -4.00 -4.21
N ARG A 14 -8.10 -4.26 -5.53
CA ARG A 14 -9.15 -3.85 -6.48
C ARG A 14 -10.27 -4.90 -6.57
N ALA A 15 -11.43 -4.48 -7.03
CA ALA A 15 -12.57 -5.37 -7.27
C ALA A 15 -12.17 -6.57 -8.14
N VAL A 16 -12.64 -7.76 -7.76
CA VAL A 16 -12.60 -8.98 -8.55
C VAL A 16 -14.02 -9.53 -8.65
N PRO A 17 -14.78 -9.06 -9.66
CA PRO A 17 -16.19 -9.42 -9.82
C PRO A 17 -16.43 -10.93 -9.96
N GLU A 18 -15.49 -11.65 -10.57
CA GLU A 18 -15.54 -13.12 -10.71
C GLU A 18 -15.63 -13.84 -9.35
N HIS A 19 -15.06 -13.23 -8.31
CA HIS A 19 -15.05 -13.77 -6.95
C HIS A 19 -16.01 -13.03 -6.01
N GLY A 20 -16.84 -12.11 -6.54
CA GLY A 20 -17.77 -11.30 -5.74
C GLY A 20 -17.08 -10.38 -4.74
N ILE A 21 -15.86 -9.91 -5.04
CA ILE A 21 -15.07 -9.05 -4.16
C ILE A 21 -15.11 -7.62 -4.71
N ASP A 22 -15.57 -6.69 -3.88
CA ASP A 22 -15.61 -5.26 -4.19
C ASP A 22 -14.23 -4.60 -4.05
N ASP A 23 -14.07 -3.40 -4.64
CA ASP A 23 -12.85 -2.64 -4.50
C ASP A 23 -12.71 -2.05 -3.08
N SER A 24 -11.46 -1.99 -2.62
CA SER A 24 -11.12 -1.35 -1.36
C SER A 24 -10.73 0.11 -1.59
N LYS A 25 -11.06 1.00 -0.65
CA LYS A 25 -10.53 2.37 -0.62
C LYS A 25 -9.00 2.41 -0.56
N TRP A 26 -8.39 1.31 -0.10
CA TRP A 26 -6.94 1.10 -0.03
C TRP A 26 -6.34 0.55 -1.34
N GLY A 27 -7.17 0.25 -2.33
CA GLY A 27 -6.76 -0.33 -3.61
C GLY A 27 -5.80 0.56 -4.38
N ASN A 28 -4.78 -0.07 -5.00
CA ASN A 28 -3.90 0.66 -5.90
C ASN A 28 -4.63 1.01 -7.22
N PRO A 29 -4.85 2.30 -7.54
CA PRO A 29 -5.51 2.70 -8.79
C PRO A 29 -4.60 2.50 -10.01
N PHE A 30 -3.29 2.35 -9.81
CA PHE A 30 -2.33 2.12 -10.88
C PHE A 30 -2.28 0.63 -11.25
N VAL A 31 -2.48 0.36 -12.53
CA VAL A 31 -2.44 -0.99 -13.10
C VAL A 31 -1.10 -1.22 -13.77
N MET A 32 -0.53 -2.42 -13.54
CA MET A 32 0.69 -2.85 -14.21
C MET A 32 0.40 -3.11 -15.69
N VAL A 33 1.22 -2.59 -16.60
CA VAL A 33 1.09 -2.86 -18.04
C VAL A 33 1.77 -4.16 -18.49
N ASN A 34 2.67 -4.69 -17.67
CA ASN A 34 3.33 -5.99 -17.86
C ASN A 34 3.80 -6.54 -16.50
N GLU A 35 4.29 -7.78 -16.45
CA GLU A 35 4.66 -8.45 -15.20
C GLU A 35 6.10 -8.18 -14.72
N SER A 36 6.83 -7.25 -15.34
CA SER A 36 8.21 -6.95 -14.96
C SER A 36 8.32 -6.31 -13.57
N ASP A 37 9.47 -6.52 -12.93
CA ASP A 37 9.75 -5.92 -11.62
C ASP A 37 9.83 -4.39 -11.70
N THR A 38 10.37 -3.84 -12.80
CA THR A 38 10.37 -2.39 -13.06
C THR A 38 8.95 -1.82 -13.10
N GLU A 39 8.02 -2.52 -13.72
CA GLU A 39 6.63 -2.08 -13.78
C GLU A 39 5.92 -2.19 -12.42
N ARG A 40 6.26 -3.22 -11.64
CA ARG A 40 5.80 -3.36 -10.26
C ARG A 40 6.29 -2.22 -9.38
N GLU A 41 7.57 -1.90 -9.43
CA GLU A 41 8.16 -0.76 -8.71
C GLU A 41 7.50 0.55 -9.11
N ARG A 42 7.24 0.76 -10.41
CA ARG A 42 6.54 1.95 -10.91
C ARG A 42 5.17 2.11 -10.27
N VAL A 43 4.33 1.07 -10.27
CA VAL A 43 2.96 1.18 -9.70
C VAL A 43 2.96 1.31 -8.18
N ILE A 44 3.96 0.75 -7.48
CA ILE A 44 4.10 0.88 -6.03
C ILE A 44 4.56 2.30 -5.65
N ASN A 45 5.53 2.85 -6.38
CA ASN A 45 6.00 4.22 -6.16
C ASN A 45 4.90 5.24 -6.47
N ALA A 46 4.18 5.06 -7.59
CA ALA A 46 3.03 5.89 -7.91
C ALA A 46 1.93 5.80 -6.82
N TYR A 47 1.69 4.61 -6.29
CA TYR A 47 0.75 4.42 -5.17
C TYR A 47 1.18 5.17 -3.91
N ARG A 48 2.47 5.08 -3.55
CA ARG A 48 3.03 5.80 -2.40
C ARG A 48 2.78 7.31 -2.48
N GLU A 49 3.05 7.91 -3.63
CA GLU A 49 2.80 9.33 -3.84
C GLU A 49 1.30 9.67 -3.78
N TRP A 50 0.46 8.81 -4.35
CA TRP A 50 -0.99 9.00 -4.40
C TRP A 50 -1.68 8.85 -3.03
N VAL A 51 -1.25 7.90 -2.19
CA VAL A 51 -1.87 7.68 -0.88
C VAL A 51 -1.57 8.83 0.08
N VAL A 52 -0.34 9.32 0.13
CA VAL A 52 0.04 10.44 1.01
C VAL A 52 -0.60 11.76 0.60
N ALA A 53 -0.94 11.92 -0.68
CA ALA A 53 -1.63 13.09 -1.21
C ALA A 53 -3.12 13.14 -0.87
N GLN A 54 -3.68 12.15 -0.16
CA GLN A 54 -5.09 12.07 0.19
C GLN A 54 -5.32 12.19 1.70
N PRO A 55 -5.68 13.39 2.20
CA PRO A 55 -5.87 13.62 3.64
C PRO A 55 -6.90 12.69 4.28
N GLU A 56 -8.03 12.44 3.62
CA GLU A 56 -9.10 11.58 4.14
C GLU A 56 -8.63 10.11 4.27
N LEU A 57 -7.86 9.63 3.30
CA LEU A 57 -7.33 8.27 3.29
C LEU A 57 -6.23 8.12 4.34
N MET A 58 -5.32 9.10 4.43
CA MET A 58 -4.29 9.17 5.48
C MET A 58 -4.89 9.25 6.89
N GLY A 59 -5.98 10.01 7.07
CA GLY A 59 -6.72 10.09 8.32
C GLY A 59 -7.44 8.78 8.69
N SER A 60 -7.62 7.88 7.73
CA SER A 60 -8.19 6.55 7.94
C SER A 60 -7.12 5.47 8.21
N LEU A 61 -5.82 5.78 8.15
CA LEU A 61 -4.76 4.76 8.21
C LEU A 61 -4.85 3.90 9.47
N GLU A 62 -5.21 4.50 10.60
CA GLU A 62 -5.39 3.82 11.88
C GLU A 62 -6.39 2.65 11.83
N GLU A 63 -7.32 2.62 10.87
CA GLU A 63 -8.22 1.47 10.66
C GLU A 63 -7.48 0.17 10.30
N LEU A 64 -6.26 0.30 9.76
CA LEU A 64 -5.43 -0.83 9.34
C LEU A 64 -4.47 -1.30 10.44
N ARG A 65 -4.36 -0.56 11.55
CA ARG A 65 -3.46 -0.90 12.65
C ARG A 65 -3.83 -2.25 13.25
N SER A 66 -2.84 -3.11 13.42
CA SER A 66 -3.01 -4.49 13.90
C SER A 66 -3.88 -5.41 13.03
N GLN A 67 -4.25 -4.99 11.82
CA GLN A 67 -5.03 -5.80 10.88
C GLN A 67 -4.13 -6.60 9.94
N ARG A 68 -4.51 -7.84 9.63
CA ARG A 68 -3.88 -8.61 8.55
C ARG A 68 -4.44 -8.15 7.21
N LEU A 69 -3.58 -7.54 6.39
CA LEU A 69 -3.96 -7.02 5.08
C LEU A 69 -3.90 -8.11 4.00
N GLY A 70 -5.01 -8.30 3.30
CA GLY A 70 -5.16 -9.23 2.18
C GLY A 70 -4.99 -8.54 0.82
N CYS A 71 -4.08 -9.06 -0.01
CA CYS A 71 -3.91 -8.60 -1.39
C CYS A 71 -3.41 -9.71 -2.32
N TRP A 72 -3.89 -9.70 -3.57
CA TRP A 72 -3.48 -10.61 -4.65
C TRP A 72 -2.02 -10.46 -5.12
N CYS A 73 -1.35 -9.34 -4.79
CA CYS A 73 0.03 -9.11 -5.25
C CYS A 73 1.09 -9.87 -4.45
N ALA A 74 0.78 -10.25 -3.21
CA ALA A 74 1.70 -10.98 -2.35
C ALA A 74 1.99 -12.39 -2.91
N PRO A 75 3.21 -12.95 -2.71
CA PRO A 75 4.30 -12.47 -1.85
C PRO A 75 5.27 -11.48 -2.51
N LYS A 76 5.02 -11.07 -3.75
CA LYS A 76 5.83 -10.02 -4.40
C LYS A 76 5.56 -8.67 -3.73
N PRO A 77 6.44 -7.66 -3.89
CA PRO A 77 6.19 -6.31 -3.41
C PRO A 77 4.78 -5.83 -3.78
N CYS A 78 4.10 -5.25 -2.80
CA CYS A 78 2.69 -4.92 -2.83
C CYS A 78 2.47 -3.50 -2.31
N HIS A 79 1.37 -2.87 -2.74
CA HIS A 79 0.98 -1.56 -2.22
C HIS A 79 0.63 -1.60 -0.72
N GLY A 80 0.23 -2.76 -0.19
CA GLY A 80 0.02 -2.91 1.24
C GLY A 80 1.30 -2.74 2.07
N ASP A 81 2.48 -2.98 1.49
CA ASP A 81 3.75 -2.77 2.18
C ASP A 81 3.97 -1.27 2.44
N VAL A 82 3.49 -0.42 1.52
CA VAL A 82 3.46 1.04 1.70
C VAL A 82 2.53 1.45 2.84
N LEU A 83 1.36 0.81 2.98
CA LEU A 83 0.42 1.11 4.06
C LEU A 83 1.00 0.76 5.44
N VAL A 84 1.70 -0.37 5.54
CA VAL A 84 2.41 -0.78 6.76
C VAL A 84 3.51 0.22 7.11
N GLU A 85 4.34 0.62 6.15
CA GLU A 85 5.40 1.60 6.38
C GLU A 85 4.85 2.96 6.84
N LEU A 86 3.73 3.40 6.28
CA LEU A 86 3.08 4.65 6.68
C LEU A 86 2.52 4.59 8.10
N LEU A 87 2.01 3.45 8.53
CA LEU A 87 1.58 3.22 9.91
C LEU A 87 2.77 3.26 10.88
N ASP A 88 3.86 2.55 10.55
CA ASP A 88 5.06 2.50 11.38
C ASP A 88 5.70 3.90 11.54
N CYS A 89 5.69 4.73 10.49
CA CYS A 89 6.16 6.12 10.56
C CYS A 89 5.30 7.01 11.46
N GLN A 90 4.02 6.69 11.69
CA GLN A 90 3.18 7.43 12.64
C GLN A 90 3.49 7.07 14.10
N ASP A 91 3.96 5.85 14.35
CA ASP A 91 4.33 5.40 15.70
C ASP A 91 5.69 5.93 16.15
N ASN A 92 6.66 6.03 15.23
CA ASN A 92 8.02 6.48 15.51
C ASN A 92 8.42 7.67 14.64
N PRO A 93 8.09 8.92 15.05
CA PRO A 93 8.47 10.11 14.28
C PRO A 93 9.99 10.35 14.21
N ASP A 94 10.78 9.68 15.06
CA ASP A 94 12.25 9.75 15.09
C ASP A 94 12.95 8.71 14.18
N ASP A 95 12.24 7.70 13.65
CA ASP A 95 12.80 6.64 12.78
C ASP A 95 12.45 6.84 11.29
N ALA A 96 11.85 7.98 10.91
CA ALA A 96 11.56 8.26 9.51
C ALA A 96 12.86 8.22 8.68
N PRO A 97 12.91 7.49 7.54
CA PRO A 97 14.11 7.44 6.73
C PRO A 97 14.43 8.85 6.26
N ALA A 98 15.67 9.29 6.54
CA ALA A 98 16.17 10.59 6.12
C ALA A 98 15.92 10.74 4.61
N GLY A 99 14.92 11.55 4.25
CA GLY A 99 14.76 12.03 2.89
C GLY A 99 16.05 12.70 2.43
N PRO A 100 16.32 12.80 1.12
CA PRO A 100 17.56 13.39 0.64
C PRO A 100 17.72 14.79 1.23
N ASP A 101 18.79 14.96 2.02
CA ASP A 101 19.18 16.22 2.66
C ASP A 101 19.38 17.27 1.56
N LEU A 102 18.31 18.01 1.24
CA LEU A 102 18.36 19.09 0.28
C LEU A 102 18.93 20.34 0.99
N ARG A 103 20.19 20.23 1.43
CA ARG A 103 21.02 21.39 1.72
C ARG A 103 21.51 21.97 0.40
N VAL A 104 20.68 22.83 -0.17
CA VAL A 104 21.11 23.79 -1.20
C VAL A 104 22.03 24.80 -0.53
N THR A 105 23.32 24.71 -0.84
CA THR A 105 24.30 25.81 -0.69
C THR A 105 24.16 26.79 -1.85
#